data_AF-A0A0N8KMX3-F1
#
_entry.id   AF-A0A0N8KMX3-F1
#
_cell.length_a   1.000
_cell.length_b   1.000
_cell.length_c   1.000
_cell.angle_alpha   90.00
_cell.angle_beta   90.00
_cell.angle_gamma   90.00
#
_symmetry.space_group_name_H-M   'P 1'
#
loop_
_entity.id
_entity.type
_entity.pdbx_description
1 polymer ?
#
loop_
_entity_poly.entity_id
_entity_poly.type
_entity_poly.pdbx_seq_one_letter_code
_entity_poly.pdbx_strand_id
1 'polypeptide(L)'
;MHTFFKFLEQGSRIEDANTFVSGSAFFILAFQDMLRINEAQITDGLLLPIAQHHRQEDLGHDIWFLHDIQKLDADCDAALLFGEQFLQTRDTSYAIAAEIYRASDDRIRLVIPLVLEAAGHVFFSRAYHFFNRAGYTERLKYFSKEHFSLKTWRQTGRSQCILSHWWPLCKSSCQERSLLR
;
A
#
# COMPACT_ATOMS: atom_id res chain seq x y z
N MET A 1 3.80 19.42 0.49
CA MET A 1 4.08 18.18 -0.28
C MET A 1 5.40 17.58 0.21
N HIS A 2 5.40 16.31 0.60
CA HIS A 2 6.56 15.63 1.19
C HIS A 2 7.73 15.54 0.19
N THR A 3 8.98 15.72 0.67
CA THR A 3 10.19 15.76 -0.20
C THR A 3 10.37 14.48 -1.01
N PHE A 4 10.05 13.32 -0.43
CA PHE A 4 10.05 12.05 -1.15
C PHE A 4 9.15 12.04 -2.39
N PHE A 5 7.97 12.65 -2.33
CA PHE A 5 7.08 12.71 -3.49
C PHE A 5 7.59 13.66 -4.57
N LYS A 6 8.26 14.76 -4.19
CA LYS A 6 8.97 15.60 -5.17
C LYS A 6 10.06 14.81 -5.90
N PHE A 7 10.82 14.01 -5.14
CA PHE A 7 11.82 13.11 -5.70
C PHE A 7 11.20 12.13 -6.71
N LEU A 8 10.12 11.43 -6.35
CA LEU A 8 9.44 10.51 -7.26
C LEU A 8 8.79 11.19 -8.47
N GLU A 9 8.46 12.47 -8.40
CA GLU A 9 7.85 13.22 -9.51
C GLU A 9 8.91 13.76 -10.49
N GLN A 10 10.09 14.12 -9.99
CA GLN A 10 11.14 14.79 -10.76
C GLN A 10 12.27 13.83 -11.20
N GLY A 11 12.50 12.76 -10.45
CA GLY A 11 13.55 11.79 -10.73
C GLY A 11 13.28 10.97 -11.98
N SER A 12 14.35 10.55 -12.65
CA SER A 12 14.29 9.69 -13.84
C SER A 12 15.48 8.73 -13.95
N ARG A 13 16.46 8.80 -13.04
CA ARG A 13 17.63 7.93 -13.04
C ARG A 13 17.36 6.72 -12.17
N ILE A 14 17.66 5.54 -12.69
CA ILE A 14 17.36 4.30 -11.97
C ILE A 14 18.24 4.13 -10.73
N GLU A 15 19.47 4.64 -10.76
CA GLU A 15 20.40 4.58 -9.62
C GLU A 15 19.84 5.28 -8.37
N ASP A 16 19.02 6.31 -8.57
CA ASP A 16 18.40 7.04 -7.46
C ASP A 16 17.29 6.21 -6.76
N ALA A 17 16.85 5.11 -7.40
CA ALA A 17 15.77 4.29 -6.88
C ALA A 17 16.22 3.38 -5.73
N ASN A 18 17.47 2.93 -5.75
CA ASN A 18 17.98 1.90 -4.83
C ASN A 18 17.74 2.28 -3.37
N THR A 19 18.01 3.54 -2.99
CA THR A 19 17.82 3.97 -1.60
C THR A 19 16.39 3.80 -1.11
N PHE A 20 15.38 4.17 -1.90
CA PHE A 20 13.98 4.05 -1.46
C PHE A 20 13.44 2.64 -1.65
N VAL A 21 13.88 1.93 -2.69
CA VAL A 21 13.50 0.54 -2.94
C VAL A 21 13.98 -0.33 -1.77
N SER A 22 15.27 -0.32 -1.47
CA SER A 22 15.85 -1.01 -0.31
C SER A 22 15.27 -0.51 1.02
N GLY A 23 15.12 0.81 1.17
CA GLY A 23 14.57 1.41 2.39
C GLY A 23 13.09 1.10 2.65
N SER A 24 12.35 0.70 1.63
CA SER A 24 10.94 0.27 1.73
C SER A 24 10.78 -1.24 1.94
N ALA A 25 11.84 -2.03 1.71
CA ALA A 25 11.76 -3.48 1.65
C ALA A 25 11.20 -4.11 2.91
N PHE A 26 11.69 -3.71 4.09
CA PHE A 26 11.18 -4.24 5.35
C PHE A 26 9.69 -3.98 5.52
N PHE A 27 9.23 -2.75 5.23
CA PHE A 27 7.81 -2.40 5.35
C PHE A 27 6.95 -3.23 4.39
N ILE A 28 7.37 -3.36 3.13
CA ILE A 28 6.63 -4.12 2.12
C ILE A 28 6.50 -5.59 2.52
N LEU A 29 7.58 -6.21 3.00
CA LEU A 29 7.56 -7.59 3.47
C LEU A 29 6.70 -7.74 4.74
N ALA A 30 6.81 -6.81 5.69
CA ALA A 30 6.04 -6.83 6.93
C ALA A 30 4.54 -6.56 6.71
N PHE A 31 4.15 -5.86 5.64
CA PHE A 31 2.75 -5.52 5.38
C PHE A 31 1.86 -6.75 5.18
N GLN A 32 2.37 -7.81 4.55
CA GLN A 32 1.64 -9.08 4.45
C GLN A 32 1.36 -9.69 5.82
N ASP A 33 2.33 -9.63 6.73
CA ASP A 33 2.14 -10.08 8.10
C ASP A 33 1.14 -9.21 8.85
N MET A 34 1.12 -7.89 8.61
CA MET A 34 0.11 -6.99 9.18
C MET A 34 -1.30 -7.39 8.73
N LEU A 35 -1.50 -7.71 7.44
CA LEU A 35 -2.78 -8.20 6.92
C LEU A 35 -3.18 -9.55 7.52
N ARG A 36 -2.22 -10.48 7.65
CA ARG A 36 -2.43 -11.78 8.30
C ARG A 36 -2.84 -11.64 9.76
N ILE A 37 -2.15 -10.77 10.52
CA ILE A 37 -2.47 -10.51 11.94
C ILE A 37 -3.85 -9.86 12.06
N ASN A 38 -4.16 -8.89 11.18
CA ASN A 38 -5.46 -8.23 11.13
C ASN A 38 -6.59 -9.25 10.93
N GLU A 39 -6.51 -10.10 9.90
CA GLU A 39 -7.53 -11.13 9.64
C GLU A 39 -7.69 -12.08 10.82
N ALA A 40 -6.57 -12.56 11.39
CA ALA A 40 -6.60 -13.56 12.45
C ALA A 40 -7.25 -13.06 13.76
N GLN A 41 -7.39 -11.74 13.94
CA GLN A 41 -7.95 -11.16 15.16
C GLN A 41 -9.34 -10.54 14.99
N ILE A 42 -9.84 -10.37 13.76
CA ILE A 42 -11.21 -9.90 13.56
C ILE A 42 -12.19 -11.01 13.93
N THR A 43 -13.20 -10.64 14.73
CA THR A 43 -14.25 -11.52 15.23
C THR A 43 -15.63 -11.15 14.70
N ASP A 44 -15.83 -9.89 14.29
CA ASP A 44 -17.06 -9.41 13.67
C ASP A 44 -17.27 -10.09 12.30
N GLY A 45 -18.38 -10.82 12.17
CA GLY A 45 -18.72 -11.57 10.96
C GLY A 45 -19.00 -10.73 9.72
N LEU A 46 -19.27 -9.42 9.86
CA LEU A 46 -19.41 -8.49 8.73
C LEU A 46 -18.06 -7.91 8.30
N LEU A 47 -17.09 -7.79 9.21
CA LEU A 47 -15.77 -7.22 8.92
C LEU A 47 -14.76 -8.27 8.47
N LEU A 48 -14.89 -9.52 8.93
CA LEU A 48 -13.99 -10.61 8.58
C LEU A 48 -13.84 -10.82 7.06
N PRO A 49 -14.94 -10.83 6.26
CA PRO A 49 -14.82 -10.97 4.80
C PRO A 49 -14.01 -9.85 4.14
N ILE A 50 -14.02 -8.64 4.73
CA ILE A 50 -13.23 -7.51 4.23
C ILE A 50 -11.75 -7.80 4.47
N ALA A 51 -11.35 -8.16 5.69
CA ALA A 51 -9.95 -8.48 5.99
C ALA A 51 -9.41 -9.67 5.18
N GLN A 52 -10.21 -10.73 5.02
CA GLN A 52 -9.86 -11.88 4.17
C GLN A 52 -9.60 -11.46 2.73
N HIS A 53 -10.45 -10.59 2.20
CA HIS A 53 -10.29 -10.07 0.85
C HIS A 53 -8.98 -9.31 0.68
N HIS A 54 -8.67 -8.37 1.59
CA HIS A 54 -7.43 -7.58 1.54
C HIS A 54 -6.18 -8.45 1.66
N ARG A 55 -6.18 -9.44 2.55
CA ARG A 55 -5.09 -10.42 2.62
C ARG A 55 -4.93 -11.18 1.31
N GLN A 56 -6.02 -11.69 0.74
CA GLN A 56 -5.99 -12.46 -0.49
C GLN A 56 -5.53 -11.63 -1.69
N GLU A 57 -5.86 -10.34 -1.74
CA GLU A 57 -5.41 -9.41 -2.77
C GLU A 57 -3.90 -9.13 -2.70
N ASP A 58 -3.31 -9.08 -1.50
CA ASP A 58 -1.88 -8.78 -1.31
C ASP A 58 -0.96 -10.01 -1.43
N LEU A 59 -1.52 -11.22 -1.51
CA LEU A 59 -0.73 -12.45 -1.65
C LEU A 59 0.17 -12.43 -2.89
N GLY A 60 1.45 -12.71 -2.69
CA GLY A 60 2.47 -12.76 -3.74
C GLY A 60 3.10 -11.42 -4.09
N HIS A 61 2.66 -10.32 -3.47
CA HIS A 61 3.29 -9.00 -3.64
C HIS A 61 4.75 -8.95 -3.14
N ASP A 62 5.07 -9.70 -2.08
CA ASP A 62 6.43 -9.95 -1.60
C ASP A 62 7.32 -10.57 -2.69
N ILE A 63 6.82 -11.59 -3.40
CA ILE A 63 7.54 -12.24 -4.51
C ILE A 63 7.75 -11.26 -5.66
N TRP A 64 6.74 -10.46 -6.00
CA TRP A 64 6.88 -9.41 -7.01
C TRP A 64 7.89 -8.36 -6.61
N PHE A 65 7.92 -7.97 -5.34
CA PHE A 65 8.86 -7.00 -4.82
C PHE A 65 10.30 -7.53 -4.84
N LEU A 66 10.53 -8.76 -4.38
CA LEU A 66 11.83 -9.41 -4.44
C LEU A 66 12.33 -9.62 -5.88
N HIS A 67 11.41 -9.89 -6.81
CA HIS A 67 11.73 -9.88 -8.23
C HIS A 67 12.22 -8.50 -8.69
N ASP A 68 11.55 -7.42 -8.29
CA ASP A 68 11.92 -6.06 -8.69
C ASP A 68 13.26 -5.64 -8.09
N ILE A 69 13.53 -6.00 -6.83
CA ILE A 69 14.84 -5.84 -6.19
C ILE A 69 15.96 -6.43 -7.06
N GLN A 70 15.79 -7.67 -7.52
CA GLN A 70 16.76 -8.33 -8.39
C GLN A 70 16.91 -7.65 -9.75
N LYS A 71 15.81 -7.12 -10.33
CA LYS A 71 15.84 -6.44 -11.64
C LYS A 71 16.45 -5.05 -11.60
N LEU A 72 16.40 -4.42 -10.43
CA LEU A 72 16.96 -3.10 -10.18
C LEU A 72 18.41 -3.15 -9.69
N ASP A 73 18.93 -4.34 -9.39
CA ASP A 73 20.24 -4.51 -8.74
C ASP A 73 20.30 -3.69 -7.43
N ALA A 74 19.21 -3.75 -6.66
CA ALA A 74 19.08 -3.04 -5.38
C ALA A 74 19.49 -3.95 -4.22
N ASP A 75 20.15 -3.39 -3.22
CA ASP A 75 20.60 -4.14 -2.04
C ASP A 75 19.42 -4.52 -1.15
N CYS A 76 19.34 -5.79 -0.73
CA CYS A 76 18.23 -6.27 0.11
C CYS A 76 18.64 -7.51 0.90
N ASP A 77 19.73 -7.42 1.66
CA ASP A 77 20.13 -8.48 2.59
C ASP A 77 19.69 -8.17 4.03
N ALA A 78 19.74 -9.19 4.89
CA ALA A 78 19.35 -9.05 6.28
C ALA A 78 20.24 -8.06 7.06
N ALA A 79 21.53 -7.95 6.74
CA ALA A 79 22.43 -7.03 7.44
C ALA A 79 22.03 -5.57 7.17
N LEU A 80 21.62 -5.26 5.94
CA LEU A 80 21.10 -3.96 5.55
C LEU A 80 19.72 -3.69 6.16
N LEU A 81 18.77 -4.62 6.04
CA LEU A 81 17.40 -4.44 6.53
C LEU A 81 17.32 -4.32 8.06
N PHE A 82 18.18 -5.05 8.77
CA PHE A 82 18.25 -5.02 10.24
C PHE A 82 19.33 -4.08 10.78
N GLY A 83 20.10 -3.43 9.90
CA GLY A 83 21.10 -2.43 10.26
C GLY A 83 20.49 -1.09 10.70
N GLU A 84 21.38 -0.15 11.06
CA GLU A 84 20.99 1.19 11.53
C GLU A 84 20.35 2.03 10.43
N GLN A 85 20.77 1.84 9.17
CA GLN A 85 20.33 2.64 8.03
C GLN A 85 18.80 2.63 7.85
N PHE A 86 18.14 1.50 8.12
CA PHE A 86 16.69 1.34 7.98
C PHE A 86 15.99 1.06 9.30
N LEU A 87 16.62 1.42 10.43
CA LEU A 87 16.03 1.31 11.77
C LEU A 87 14.66 1.99 11.84
N GLN A 88 14.53 3.22 11.30
CA GLN A 88 13.27 3.95 11.36
C GLN A 88 12.14 3.28 10.57
N THR A 89 12.42 2.72 9.39
CA THR A 89 11.41 1.95 8.64
C THR A 89 10.94 0.77 9.48
N ARG A 90 11.89 0.04 10.08
CA ARG A 90 11.61 -1.16 10.86
C ARG A 90 10.81 -0.85 12.13
N ASP A 91 11.20 0.17 12.88
CA ASP A 91 10.50 0.62 14.09
C ASP A 91 9.08 1.10 13.76
N THR A 92 8.92 1.83 12.65
CA THR A 92 7.60 2.27 12.18
C THR A 92 6.72 1.09 11.80
N SER A 93 7.26 0.11 11.08
CA SER A 93 6.55 -1.12 10.73
C SER A 93 6.11 -1.89 11.99
N TYR A 94 6.99 -2.06 12.97
CA TYR A 94 6.63 -2.73 14.22
C TYR A 94 5.59 -1.96 15.03
N ALA A 95 5.69 -0.63 15.10
CA ALA A 95 4.72 0.21 15.79
C ALA A 95 3.31 0.03 15.17
N ILE A 96 3.21 0.07 13.84
CA ILE A 96 1.96 -0.17 13.12
C ILE A 96 1.41 -1.57 13.40
N ALA A 97 2.25 -2.61 13.28
CA ALA A 97 1.83 -3.97 13.57
C ALA A 97 1.34 -4.13 15.02
N ALA A 98 1.99 -3.45 15.96
CA ALA A 98 1.59 -3.44 17.36
C ALA A 98 0.23 -2.73 17.58
N GLU A 99 -0.07 -1.66 16.84
CA GLU A 99 -1.40 -1.01 16.88
C GLU A 99 -2.49 -1.95 16.35
N ILE A 100 -2.24 -2.66 15.23
CA ILE A 100 -3.17 -3.69 14.71
C ILE A 100 -3.37 -4.79 15.76
N TYR A 101 -2.29 -5.27 16.36
CA TYR A 101 -2.34 -6.35 17.34
C TYR A 101 -3.08 -5.95 18.62
N ARG A 102 -2.89 -4.71 19.10
CA ARG A 102 -3.46 -4.22 20.37
C ARG A 102 -4.86 -3.62 20.24
N ALA A 103 -5.33 -3.30 19.04
CA ALA A 103 -6.65 -2.72 18.83
C ALA A 103 -7.75 -3.62 19.43
N SER A 104 -8.56 -3.09 20.33
CA SER A 104 -9.67 -3.83 20.95
C SER A 104 -10.97 -3.79 20.13
N ASP A 105 -11.01 -2.96 19.09
CA ASP A 105 -12.17 -2.75 18.23
C ASP A 105 -11.81 -3.19 16.80
N ASP A 106 -12.58 -4.14 16.25
CA ASP A 106 -12.36 -4.68 14.90
C ASP A 106 -12.41 -3.59 13.81
N ARG A 107 -13.15 -2.49 14.03
CA ARG A 107 -13.20 -1.36 13.10
C ARG A 107 -11.88 -0.60 13.09
N ILE A 108 -11.28 -0.39 14.25
CA ILE A 108 -9.97 0.26 14.38
C ILE A 108 -8.90 -0.67 13.80
N ARG A 109 -8.98 -1.96 14.09
CA ARG A 109 -8.04 -2.94 13.55
C ARG A 109 -8.06 -2.94 12.03
N LEU A 110 -9.25 -2.92 11.43
CA LEU A 110 -9.45 -2.91 9.99
C LEU A 110 -9.08 -1.57 9.34
N VAL A 111 -9.34 -0.42 9.98
CA VAL A 111 -9.08 0.88 9.34
C VAL A 111 -7.58 1.13 9.10
N ILE A 112 -6.71 0.59 9.95
CA ILE A 112 -5.25 0.75 9.83
C ILE A 112 -4.74 0.24 8.46
N PRO A 113 -4.92 -1.04 8.08
CA PRO A 113 -4.48 -1.52 6.77
C PRO A 113 -5.20 -0.81 5.61
N LEU A 114 -6.49 -0.47 5.73
CA LEU A 114 -7.20 0.28 4.68
C LEU A 114 -6.58 1.66 4.42
N VAL A 115 -6.17 2.37 5.47
CA VAL A 115 -5.50 3.67 5.35
C VAL A 115 -4.11 3.49 4.74
N LEU A 116 -3.37 2.45 5.12
CA LEU A 116 -2.05 2.14 4.54
C LEU A 116 -2.14 1.79 3.06
N GLU A 117 -3.15 1.01 2.65
CA GLU A 117 -3.42 0.74 1.24
C GLU A 117 -3.72 2.04 0.50
N ALA A 118 -4.64 2.87 1.02
CA ALA A 118 -5.00 4.16 0.44
C ALA A 118 -3.77 5.08 0.26
N ALA A 119 -2.89 5.15 1.26
CA ALA A 119 -1.61 5.85 1.16
C ALA A 119 -0.67 5.19 0.12
N GLY A 120 -0.66 3.85 0.08
CA GLY A 120 0.03 3.05 -0.91
C GLY A 120 -0.39 3.42 -2.33
N HIS A 121 -1.67 3.62 -2.63
CA HIS A 121 -2.13 4.05 -3.96
C HIS A 121 -1.48 5.36 -4.42
N VAL A 122 -1.37 6.33 -3.51
CA VAL A 122 -0.74 7.63 -3.74
C VAL A 122 0.76 7.47 -4.01
N PHE A 123 1.42 6.53 -3.31
CA PHE A 123 2.81 6.15 -3.52
C PHE A 123 3.01 5.43 -4.87
N PHE A 124 2.25 4.37 -5.14
CA PHE A 124 2.37 3.56 -6.36
C PHE A 124 2.13 4.35 -7.62
N SER A 125 1.21 5.32 -7.62
CA SER A 125 1.03 6.24 -8.75
C SER A 125 2.33 6.97 -9.10
N ARG A 126 3.02 7.51 -8.10
CA ARG A 126 4.26 8.27 -8.30
C ARG A 126 5.45 7.36 -8.61
N ALA A 127 5.57 6.24 -7.92
CA ALA A 127 6.59 5.24 -8.17
C ALA A 127 6.49 4.68 -9.60
N TYR A 128 5.29 4.34 -10.06
CA TYR A 128 5.05 3.92 -11.44
C TYR A 128 5.53 4.96 -12.43
N HIS A 129 5.17 6.24 -12.25
CA HIS A 129 5.60 7.30 -13.15
C HIS A 129 7.13 7.51 -13.12
N PHE A 130 7.77 7.37 -11.96
CA PHE A 130 9.23 7.36 -11.84
C PHE A 130 9.85 6.25 -12.70
N PHE A 131 9.45 5.00 -12.49
CA PHE A 131 10.01 3.86 -13.23
C PHE A 131 9.67 3.89 -14.72
N ASN A 132 8.53 4.48 -15.08
CA ASN A 132 8.14 4.69 -16.47
C ASN A 132 9.05 5.71 -17.16
N ARG A 133 9.37 6.83 -16.49
CA ARG A 133 10.34 7.82 -17.00
C ARG A 133 11.75 7.25 -17.09
N ALA A 134 12.12 6.37 -16.16
CA ALA A 134 13.40 5.67 -16.18
C ALA A 134 13.48 4.57 -17.26
N GLY A 135 12.35 4.16 -17.86
CA GLY A 135 12.29 3.10 -18.88
C GLY A 135 12.38 1.67 -18.32
N TYR A 136 11.99 1.46 -17.05
CA TYR A 136 12.13 0.16 -16.36
C TYR A 136 10.81 -0.60 -16.15
N THR A 137 9.66 0.04 -16.34
CA THR A 137 8.35 -0.54 -15.96
C THR A 137 8.04 -1.92 -16.55
N GLU A 138 8.48 -2.22 -17.79
CA GLU A 138 8.24 -3.52 -18.43
C GLU A 138 9.06 -4.67 -17.80
N ARG A 139 10.09 -4.33 -17.03
CA ARG A 139 10.96 -5.30 -16.34
C ARG A 139 10.51 -5.55 -14.90
N LEU A 140 9.54 -4.79 -14.42
CA LEU A 140 9.09 -4.79 -13.03
C LEU A 140 7.71 -5.43 -12.91
N LYS A 141 7.40 -5.95 -11.72
CA LYS A 141 6.12 -6.57 -11.35
C LYS A 141 5.44 -5.83 -10.21
N TYR A 142 6.20 -5.44 -9.20
CA TYR A 142 5.69 -4.68 -8.05
C TYR A 142 5.50 -3.21 -8.40
N PHE A 143 6.43 -2.59 -9.11
CA PHE A 143 6.29 -1.20 -9.56
C PHE A 143 5.70 -1.07 -10.97
N SER A 144 5.05 -2.13 -11.45
CA SER A 144 4.51 -2.20 -12.80
C SER A 144 3.17 -1.47 -12.95
N LYS A 145 2.74 -1.30 -14.19
CA LYS A 145 1.42 -0.73 -14.50
C LYS A 145 0.29 -1.63 -14.01
N GLU A 146 0.48 -2.94 -14.03
CA GLU A 146 -0.51 -3.94 -13.64
C GLU A 146 -0.85 -3.80 -12.14
N HIS A 147 0.16 -3.70 -11.27
CA HIS A 147 -0.07 -3.45 -9.83
C HIS A 147 -0.75 -2.09 -9.61
N PHE A 148 -0.38 -1.05 -10.36
CA PHE A 148 -1.04 0.26 -10.31
C PHE A 148 -2.50 0.25 -10.83
N SER A 149 -2.78 -0.51 -11.90
CA SER A 149 -4.08 -0.54 -12.59
C SER A 149 -5.11 -1.39 -11.84
N LEU A 150 -4.67 -2.49 -11.21
CA LEU A 150 -5.48 -3.28 -10.27
C LEU A 150 -6.01 -2.40 -9.13
N LYS A 151 -5.20 -1.43 -8.73
CA LYS A 151 -5.43 -0.52 -7.62
C LYS A 151 -6.37 0.66 -7.98
N THR A 152 -6.31 1.18 -9.21
CA THR A 152 -7.11 2.35 -9.65
C THR A 152 -8.57 2.02 -10.00
N TRP A 153 -8.87 0.86 -10.62
CA TRP A 153 -10.25 0.43 -10.87
C TRP A 153 -11.03 0.14 -9.58
N ARG A 154 -10.34 -0.38 -8.55
CA ARG A 154 -10.98 -0.85 -7.32
C ARG A 154 -11.29 0.28 -6.33
N GLN A 155 -10.49 1.35 -6.29
CA GLN A 155 -10.76 2.52 -5.45
C GLN A 155 -11.99 3.32 -5.92
N THR A 156 -12.12 3.59 -7.21
CA THR A 156 -13.26 4.37 -7.76
C THR A 156 -14.60 3.66 -7.57
N GLY A 157 -14.64 2.33 -7.59
CA GLY A 157 -15.86 1.56 -7.31
C GLY A 157 -16.19 1.38 -5.81
N ARG A 158 -15.21 1.44 -4.89
CA ARG A 158 -15.42 1.00 -3.49
C ARG A 158 -15.27 2.06 -2.41
N SER A 159 -14.52 3.15 -2.62
CA SER A 159 -14.60 4.30 -1.71
C SER A 159 -16.05 4.83 -1.65
N GLN A 160 -16.79 4.71 -2.74
CA GLN A 160 -18.23 4.97 -2.78
C GLN A 160 -19.09 3.92 -2.06
N CYS A 161 -18.67 2.66 -1.93
CA CYS A 161 -19.48 1.59 -1.33
C CYS A 161 -19.27 1.48 0.19
N ILE A 162 -18.02 1.58 0.66
CA ILE A 162 -17.68 1.52 2.10
C ILE A 162 -18.08 2.82 2.82
N LEU A 163 -17.94 3.99 2.19
CA LEU A 163 -18.35 5.26 2.82
C LEU A 163 -19.86 5.53 2.72
N SER A 164 -20.57 4.98 1.72
CA SER A 164 -22.02 5.19 1.58
C SER A 164 -22.87 4.34 2.52
N HIS A 165 -22.37 3.18 2.98
CA HIS A 165 -23.07 2.35 3.98
C HIS A 165 -22.89 2.85 5.42
N TRP A 166 -21.89 3.70 5.69
CA TRP A 166 -21.48 4.06 7.06
C TRP A 166 -21.57 5.56 7.40
N TRP A 167 -22.08 6.43 6.50
CA TRP A 167 -22.29 7.86 6.79
C TRP A 167 -23.68 8.36 6.33
N PRO A 168 -24.69 8.49 7.23
CA PRO A 168 -26.05 8.89 6.85
C PRO A 168 -26.19 10.35 6.35
N LEU A 169 -25.17 11.20 6.53
CA LEU A 169 -25.28 12.64 6.30
C LEU A 169 -24.92 13.12 4.88
N CYS A 170 -24.55 12.22 3.95
CA CYS A 170 -24.13 12.60 2.57
C CYS A 170 -25.14 12.20 1.48
N LYS A 171 -26.36 11.77 1.84
CA LYS A 171 -27.41 11.44 0.85
C LYS A 171 -28.06 12.67 0.21
N SER A 172 -28.01 13.84 0.86
CA SER A 172 -28.70 15.04 0.37
C SER A 172 -27.98 15.76 -0.78
N SER A 173 -26.68 15.54 -0.99
CA SER A 173 -25.90 16.26 -2.02
C SER A 173 -25.75 15.53 -3.36
N CYS A 174 -26.22 14.28 -3.47
CA CYS A 174 -26.09 13.47 -4.69
C CYS A 174 -27.37 13.40 -5.56
N GLN A 175 -28.55 13.72 -5.02
CA GLN A 175 -29.82 13.64 -5.77
C GLN A 175 -30.05 14.81 -6.74
N GLU A 176 -29.32 15.93 -6.63
CA GLU A 176 -29.55 17.10 -7.50
C GLU A 176 -28.83 17.06 -8.85
N ARG A 177 -27.91 16.12 -9.11
CA ARG A 177 -27.14 16.08 -10.37
C ARG A 177 -27.65 15.11 -11.43
N SER A 178 -28.70 14.33 -11.16
CA SER A 178 -29.27 13.38 -12.12
C SER A 178 -30.46 13.92 -12.93
N LEU A 179 -30.79 15.21 -12.81
CA LEU A 179 -31.91 15.84 -13.53
C LEU A 179 -31.49 16.88 -14.58
N LEU A 180 -30.20 16.98 -14.88
CA LEU A 180 -29.68 17.85 -15.94
C LEU A 180 -28.73 17.06 -16.85
N ARG A 181 -29.28 16.16 -17.67
CA ARG A 181 -28.71 15.67 -18.92
C ARG A 181 -29.77 14.95 -19.73
#